data_AF-A0A6V8EX27-F1
#
_entry.id   AF-A0A6V8EX27-F1
#
_cell.length_a   1.000
_cell.length_b   1.000
_cell.length_c   1.000
_cell.angle_alpha   90.00
_cell.angle_beta   90.00
_cell.angle_gamma   90.00
#
_symmetry.space_group_name_H-M   'P 1'
#
loop_
_entity.id
_entity.type
_entity.pdbx_description
1 polymer ?
#
loop_
_entity_poly.entity_id
_entity_poly.type
_entity_poly.pdbx_seq_one_letter_code
_entity_poly.pdbx_strand_id
1 'polypeptide(L)' 'MADGDHVLVCVAWPYANGPLHLGHVAGCYLPPDIHARFERARGNRVLMVSGSDEHGTPITVTAEQEGVSPQNVV' A
#
# COMPACT_ATOMS: atom_id res chain seq x y z
N MET A 1 3.17 33.74 -5.64
CA MET A 1 3.16 32.72 -4.57
C MET A 1 4.09 31.63 -5.06
N ALA A 2 5.06 31.20 -4.27
CA ALA A 2 5.93 30.10 -4.69
C ALA A 2 5.05 28.88 -5.00
N ASP A 3 5.29 28.20 -6.11
CA ASP A 3 4.66 26.90 -6.37
C ASP A 3 4.97 25.98 -5.18
N GLY A 4 3.96 25.29 -4.66
CA GLY A 4 4.13 24.37 -3.52
C GLY A 4 5.10 23.23 -3.84
N ASP A 5 5.70 22.65 -2.81
CA ASP A 5 6.68 21.59 -2.95
C ASP A 5 6.07 20.32 -3.58
N HIS A 6 6.91 19.51 -4.22
CA HIS A 6 6.54 18.18 -4.67
C HIS A 6 6.80 17.16 -3.56
N VAL A 7 5.78 16.41 -3.15
CA VAL A 7 5.87 15.42 -2.08
C VAL A 7 5.46 14.05 -2.60
N LEU A 8 6.35 13.06 -2.46
CA LEU A 8 6.07 11.66 -2.73
C LEU A 8 5.86 10.92 -1.41
N VAL A 9 4.69 10.31 -1.24
CA VAL A 9 4.34 9.48 -0.08
C VAL A 9 4.28 8.02 -0.53
N CYS A 10 5.28 7.24 -0.16
CA CYS A 10 5.34 5.80 -0.47
C CYS A 10 4.76 4.99 0.69
N VAL A 11 3.69 4.25 0.40
CA VAL A 11 3.02 3.36 1.35
C VAL A 11 3.50 1.94 1.12
N ALA A 12 3.72 1.19 2.20
CA ALA A 12 4.08 -0.22 2.12
C ALA A 12 2.96 -1.01 1.42
N TRP A 13 3.35 -1.88 0.49
CA TRP A 13 2.42 -2.73 -0.23
C TRP A 13 2.04 -3.92 0.66
N PRO A 14 0.76 -4.13 0.99
CA PRO A 14 0.33 -5.36 1.65
C PRO A 14 0.62 -6.58 0.78
N TYR A 15 0.96 -7.69 1.43
CA TYR A 15 1.02 -8.99 0.78
C TYR A 15 -0.37 -9.42 0.28
N ALA A 16 -0.43 -9.93 -0.95
CA ALA A 16 -1.69 -10.26 -1.62
C ALA A 16 -2.34 -11.57 -1.16
N ASN A 17 -1.62 -12.45 -0.46
CA ASN A 17 -2.13 -13.77 -0.07
C ASN A 17 -3.11 -13.79 1.12
N GLY A 18 -3.69 -12.65 1.51
CA GLY A 18 -4.61 -12.63 2.63
C GLY A 18 -5.37 -11.32 2.87
N PRO A 19 -6.41 -11.37 3.71
CA PRO A 19 -7.23 -10.21 4.00
C PRO A 19 -6.47 -9.18 4.85
N LEU A 20 -6.80 -7.90 4.64
CA LEU A 20 -6.31 -6.81 5.47
C LEU A 20 -7.02 -6.80 6.84
N HIS A 21 -6.27 -6.50 7.90
CA HIS A 21 -6.81 -6.29 9.24
C HIS A 21 -6.54 -4.88 9.76
N LEU A 22 -7.15 -4.52 10.90
CA LEU A 22 -7.06 -3.17 11.48
C LEU A 22 -5.61 -2.70 11.73
N GLY A 23 -4.70 -3.62 12.04
CA GLY A 23 -3.26 -3.31 12.14
C GLY A 23 -2.65 -2.73 10.86
N HIS A 24 -3.09 -3.16 9.67
CA HIS A 24 -2.64 -2.56 8.41
C HIS A 24 -3.19 -1.15 8.25
N VAL A 25 -4.47 -0.93 8.57
CA VAL A 25 -5.07 0.41 8.54
C VAL A 25 -4.34 1.35 9.49
N ALA A 26 -4.20 0.97 10.75
CA ALA A 26 -3.55 1.79 11.76
C ALA A 26 -2.05 2.01 11.48
N GLY A 27 -1.36 1.01 10.93
CA GLY A 27 0.08 1.03 10.71
C GLY A 27 0.50 1.64 9.36
N CYS A 28 0.03 1.08 8.25
CA CYS A 28 0.52 1.43 6.93
C CYS A 28 -0.39 2.35 6.12
N TYR A 29 -1.70 2.44 6.38
CA TYR A 29 -2.59 3.25 5.52
C TYR A 29 -3.01 4.59 6.11
N LEU A 30 -3.42 4.61 7.38
CA LEU A 30 -3.99 5.79 8.01
C LEU A 30 -2.94 6.91 8.21
N PRO A 31 -1.72 6.63 8.74
CA PRO A 31 -0.71 7.66 8.91
C PRO A 31 -0.28 8.36 7.60
N PRO A 32 0.05 7.65 6.50
CA PRO A 32 0.42 8.32 5.26
C PRO A 32 -0.76 9.00 4.56
N ASP A 33 -2.01 8.53 4.71
CA ASP A 33 -3.19 9.25 4.21
C ASP A 33 -3.36 10.60 4.93
N ILE A 34 -3.22 10.62 6.26
CA ILE A 34 -3.25 11.85 7.06
C ILE A 34 -2.15 12.81 6.59
N HIS A 35 -0.92 12.32 6.44
CA HIS A 35 0.20 13.14 5.99
C HIS A 35 -0.01 13.68 4.57
N ALA A 36 -0.46 12.85 3.63
CA ALA A 36 -0.74 13.27 2.26
C ALA A 36 -1.83 14.36 2.21
N ARG A 37 -2.87 14.25 3.04
CA ARG A 37 -3.91 15.29 3.16
C ARG A 37 -3.38 16.58 3.77
N PHE A 38 -2.53 16.48 4.80
CA PHE A 38 -1.88 17.63 5.41
C PHE A 38 -1.00 18.39 4.40
N GLU A 39 -0.18 17.69 3.62
CA GLU A 39 0.67 18.30 2.61
C GLU A 39 -0.15 18.95 1.48
N ARG A 40 -1.22 18.30 1.02
CA ARG A 40 -2.16 18.92 0.07
C ARG A 40 -2.80 20.20 0.64
N ALA A 41 -3.19 20.20 1.91
CA ALA A 41 -3.77 21.37 2.57
C ALA A 41 -2.78 22.53 2.71
N ARG A 42 -1.47 22.24 2.75
CA ARG A 42 -0.40 23.25 2.72
C ARG A 42 -0.12 23.82 1.33
N GLY A 43 -0.79 23.32 0.30
CA GLY A 43 -0.59 23.75 -1.09
C GLY A 43 0.45 22.93 -1.87
N ASN A 44 0.96 21.83 -1.29
CA ASN A 44 1.97 20.99 -1.94
C ASN A 44 1.35 20.05 -2.97
N ARG A 45 2.15 19.68 -3.97
CA ARG A 45 1.80 18.73 -5.04
C ARG A 45 2.16 17.32 -4.60
N VAL A 46 1.15 16.58 -4.14
CA VAL A 46 1.35 15.27 -3.50
C VAL A 46 1.00 14.11 -4.42
N LEU A 47 1.93 13.19 -4.61
CA LEU A 47 1.69 11.84 -5.12
C LEU A 47 1.81 10.84 -3.97
N MET A 48 0.73 10.14 -3.67
CA MET A 48 0.73 9.04 -2.69
C MET A 48 0.51 7.73 -3.44
N VAL A 49 1.37 6.75 -3.22
CA VAL A 49 1.39 5.49 -3.97
C VAL A 49 1.50 4.28 -3.03
N SER A 50 0.73 3.25 -3.35
CA SER A 50 0.76 1.91 -2.76
C SER A 50 0.49 0.87 -3.86
N GLY A 51 0.38 -0.40 -3.50
CA GLY A 51 0.10 -1.52 -4.41
C GLY A 51 -0.15 -2.80 -3.64
N SER A 52 -0.28 -3.92 -4.34
CA SER A 52 -0.30 -5.26 -3.76
C SER A 52 1.06 -5.92 -3.99
N ASP A 53 1.65 -6.52 -2.95
CA ASP A 53 2.86 -7.33 -3.08
C ASP A 53 2.46 -8.77 -3.42
N GLU A 54 2.68 -9.14 -4.68
CA GLU A 54 2.17 -10.35 -5.31
C GLU A 54 3.25 -11.45 -5.45
N HIS A 55 4.48 -11.21 -4.99
CA HIS A 55 5.59 -12.14 -5.18
C HIS A 55 6.14 -12.67 -3.86
N GLY A 56 6.70 -13.89 -3.89
CA GLY A 56 7.45 -14.50 -2.79
C GLY A 56 6.82 -15.78 -2.25
N THR A 57 7.57 -16.46 -1.38
CA THR A 57 7.21 -17.80 -0.86
C THR A 57 5.82 -17.88 -0.22
N PRO A 58 5.31 -16.86 0.52
CA PRO A 58 3.97 -16.96 1.07
C PRO A 58 2.87 -17.08 0.00
N ILE A 59 3.02 -16.43 -1.16
CA ILE A 59 2.06 -16.56 -2.28
C ILE A 59 2.08 -18.00 -2.83
N THR A 60 3.29 -18.55 -3.08
CA THR A 60 3.43 -19.91 -3.62
C THR A 60 2.94 -20.97 -2.63
N VAL A 61 3.20 -20.80 -1.33
CA VAL A 61 2.71 -21.70 -0.28
C VAL A 61 1.18 -21.67 -0.20
N THR A 62 0.55 -20.49 -0.26
CA THR A 62 -0.92 -20.40 -0.31
C THR A 62 -1.48 -21.09 -1.56
N ALA A 63 -0.87 -20.88 -2.72
CA ALA A 63 -1.29 -21.51 -3.98
C ALA A 63 -1.20 -23.05 -3.92
N GLU A 64 -0.12 -23.58 -3.35
CA GLU A 64 0.07 -25.02 -3.12
C GLU A 64 -0.98 -25.59 -2.15
N GLN A 65 -1.30 -24.87 -1.07
CA GLN A 65 -2.32 -25.28 -0.10
C GLN A 65 -3.74 -25.30 -0.69
N GLU A 66 -4.04 -24.37 -1.59
CA GLU A 66 -5.34 -24.25 -2.25
C GLU A 66 -5.44 -25.10 -3.53
N GLY A 67 -4.33 -25.66 -4.02
CA GLY A 67 -4.30 -26.47 -5.24
C GLY A 67 -4.52 -25.65 -6.52
N VAL A 68 -4.15 -24.36 -6.51
CA VAL A 68 -4.33 -23.42 -7.62
C VAL A 68 -3.00 -22.86 -8.11
N SER A 69 -3.00 -22.12 -9.23
CA SER A 69 -1.80 -21.38 -9.66
C SER A 69 -1.59 -20.13 -8.78
N PRO A 70 -0.34 -19.65 -8.59
CA PRO A 70 -0.08 -18.41 -7.85
C PRO A 70 -0.88 -17.20 -8.34
N GLN A 71 -1.18 -17.13 -9.65
CA GLN A 71 -1.97 -16.06 -10.23
C GLN A 71 -3.43 -16.04 -9.74
N ASN A 72 -3.95 -17.15 -9.22
CA ASN A 72 -5.29 -17.22 -8.65
C ASN A 72 -5.32 -16.82 -7.16
N VAL A 73 -4.16 -16.68 -6.51
CA VAL A 73 -4.04 -16.22 -5.12
C VAL A 73 -4.00 -14.69 -5.05
N VAL A 74 -3.48 -14.04 -6.10
CA VAL A 74 -3.26 -12.59 -6.16
C VAL A 74 -4.38 -11.86 -6.89
#